data_AF-A0A0C9U9E5-F1
#
_entry.id   AF-A0A0C9U9E5-F1
#
_cell.length_a   1.000
_cell.length_b   1.000
_cell.length_c   1.000
_cell.angle_alpha   90.00
_cell.angle_beta   90.00
_cell.angle_gamma   90.00
#
_symmetry.space_group_name_H-M   'P 1'
#
loop_
_entity.id
_entity.type
_entity.pdbx_description
1 polymer ?
#
loop_
_entity_poly.entity_id
_entity_poly.type
_entity_poly.pdbx_seq_one_letter_code
_entity_poly.pdbx_strand_id
1 'polypeptide(L)'
;VSYDVACKYNINFERRITHLDWPLVTPRELRLLKNINLNWLVPKFHLAAHVEGCADKYSFNWTKNVGRTCGENVESNWSSLNGLATSVREMGFGNRRDAISDAMLHHNWWKNTNESECI
;
A
#
# COMPACT_ATOMS: atom_id res chain seq x y z
N VAL A 1 9.07 -2.59 -0.84
CA VAL A 1 8.16 -1.54 -0.30
C VAL A 1 7.16 -1.18 -1.39
N SER A 2 5.87 -1.13 -1.06
CA SER A 2 4.81 -0.68 -1.97
C SER A 2 4.13 0.56 -1.41
N TYR A 3 3.93 1.58 -2.24
CA TYR A 3 3.18 2.78 -1.89
C TYR A 3 2.77 3.53 -3.17
N ASP A 4 1.66 4.26 -3.14
CA ASP A 4 1.07 4.90 -4.34
C ASP A 4 2.07 5.80 -5.04
N VAL A 5 2.84 6.57 -4.28
CA VAL A 5 3.87 7.47 -4.81
C VAL A 5 5.30 6.96 -4.54
N ALA A 6 5.49 5.65 -4.42
CA ALA A 6 6.79 5.03 -4.19
C ALA A 6 7.86 5.47 -5.20
N CYS A 7 7.49 5.82 -6.43
CA CYS A 7 8.42 6.34 -7.42
C CYS A 7 9.10 7.65 -6.98
N LYS A 8 8.34 8.58 -6.39
CA LYS A 8 8.85 9.85 -5.87
C LYS A 8 9.71 9.65 -4.64
N TYR A 9 9.33 8.68 -3.79
CA TYR A 9 10.10 8.31 -2.60
C TYR A 9 11.42 7.67 -3.00
N ASN A 10 11.45 6.71 -3.91
CA ASN A 10 12.67 6.07 -4.40
C ASN A 10 13.72 7.12 -4.80
N ILE A 11 13.34 8.07 -5.66
CA ILE A 11 14.24 9.12 -6.17
C ILE A 11 14.82 9.98 -5.03
N ASN A 12 14.04 10.24 -3.99
CA ASN A 12 14.40 11.16 -2.92
C ASN A 12 14.73 10.45 -1.59
N PHE A 13 14.82 9.12 -1.58
CA PHE A 13 14.78 8.35 -0.33
C PHE A 13 15.97 8.69 0.56
N GLU A 14 17.18 8.57 0.01
CA GLU A 14 18.42 8.88 0.74
C GLU A 14 18.40 10.33 1.25
N ARG A 15 18.09 11.29 0.37
CA ARG A 15 18.00 12.72 0.73
C ARG A 15 17.05 12.97 1.91
N ARG A 16 15.92 12.26 1.97
CA ARG A 16 14.92 12.42 3.03
C ARG A 16 15.37 11.81 4.34
N ILE A 17 15.95 10.62 4.31
CA ILE A 17 16.36 9.93 5.55
C ILE A 17 17.62 10.52 6.16
N THR A 18 18.47 11.18 5.36
CA THR A 18 19.70 11.87 5.81
C THR A 18 19.52 13.38 5.94
N HIS A 19 18.29 13.88 6.09
CA HIS A 19 18.05 15.31 6.19
C HIS A 19 18.77 15.89 7.42
N LEU A 20 19.42 17.06 7.28
CA LEU A 20 20.24 17.64 8.34
C LEU A 20 19.42 18.09 9.55
N ASP A 21 18.24 18.68 9.29
CA ASP A 21 17.37 19.18 10.35
C ASP A 21 16.56 18.08 11.06
N TRP A 22 16.39 16.90 10.43
CA TRP A 22 15.64 15.76 10.98
C TRP A 22 16.22 14.43 10.48
N PRO A 23 17.42 14.04 10.95
CA PRO A 23 18.01 12.77 10.53
C PRO A 23 17.15 11.61 11.03
N LEU A 24 16.61 10.81 10.12
CA LEU A 24 15.80 9.64 10.43
C LEU A 24 16.65 8.39 10.68
N VAL A 25 17.93 8.44 10.30
CA VAL A 25 18.89 7.36 10.48
C VAL A 25 20.25 7.88 10.93
N THR A 26 20.93 7.09 11.73
CA THR A 26 22.34 7.29 12.07
C THR A 26 23.26 6.91 10.89
N PRO A 27 24.52 7.37 10.87
CA PRO A 27 25.49 6.95 9.85
C PRO A 27 25.71 5.43 9.80
N ARG A 28 25.55 4.73 10.92
CA ARG A 28 25.66 3.27 10.98
C ARG A 28 24.47 2.61 10.29
N GLU A 29 23.25 3.04 10.58
CA GLU A 29 22.02 2.53 9.95
C GLU A 29 22.00 2.82 8.46
N LEU A 30 22.46 4.00 8.03
CA LEU A 30 22.58 4.34 6.61
C LEU A 30 23.48 3.34 5.86
N ARG A 31 24.63 2.95 6.44
CA ARG A 31 25.51 1.94 5.85
C ARG A 31 24.84 0.58 5.73
N LEU A 32 24.05 0.18 6.73
CA LEU A 32 23.29 -1.07 6.69
C LEU A 32 22.21 -1.03 5.61
N LEU A 33 21.47 0.08 5.51
CA LEU A 33 20.44 0.28 4.49
C LEU A 33 21.00 0.22 3.07
N LYS A 34 22.20 0.78 2.84
CA LYS A 34 22.88 0.71 1.54
C LYS A 34 23.26 -0.71 1.12
N ASN A 35 23.37 -1.64 2.06
CA ASN A 35 23.65 -3.05 1.78
C ASN A 35 22.37 -3.87 1.52
N ILE A 36 21.18 -3.28 1.68
CA ILE A 36 19.90 -3.95 1.44
C ILE A 36 19.41 -3.58 0.04
N ASN A 37 19.00 -4.59 -0.73
CA ASN A 37 18.31 -4.34 -2.00
C ASN A 37 16.84 -3.98 -1.72
N LEU A 38 16.51 -2.69 -1.87
CA LEU A 38 15.16 -2.20 -1.62
C LEU A 38 14.40 -2.00 -2.94
N ASN A 39 13.46 -2.91 -3.21
CA ASN A 39 12.55 -2.78 -4.34
C ASN A 39 11.39 -1.83 -4.00
N TRP A 40 11.17 -0.87 -4.88
CA TRP A 40 10.07 0.09 -4.79
C TRP A 40 9.00 -0.28 -5.80
N LEU A 41 7.76 -0.40 -5.35
CA LEU A 41 6.63 -0.80 -6.19
C LEU A 41 5.48 0.17 -5.99
N VAL A 42 4.67 0.34 -7.02
CA VAL A 42 3.43 1.13 -6.98
C VAL A 42 2.26 0.16 -7.17
N PRO A 43 1.20 0.23 -6.34
CA PRO A 43 -0.01 -0.57 -6.52
C PRO A 43 -0.52 -0.52 -7.96
N LYS A 44 -1.03 -1.66 -8.46
CA LYS A 44 -1.35 -1.81 -9.89
C LYS A 44 -2.35 -0.79 -10.41
N PHE A 45 -3.34 -0.43 -9.58
CA PHE A 45 -4.35 0.57 -9.94
C PHE A 45 -3.72 1.96 -10.09
N HIS A 46 -2.95 2.41 -9.09
CA HIS A 46 -2.25 3.70 -9.11
C HIS A 46 -1.17 3.79 -10.19
N LEU A 47 -0.52 2.68 -10.54
CA LEU A 47 0.56 2.66 -11.52
C LEU A 47 0.13 3.19 -12.89
N ALA A 48 -1.13 2.97 -13.29
CA ALA A 48 -1.67 3.47 -14.56
C ALA A 48 -1.75 5.01 -14.62
N ALA A 49 -1.83 5.69 -13.48
CA ALA A 49 -1.88 7.15 -13.38
C ALA A 49 -0.47 7.80 -13.35
N HIS A 50 0.59 7.01 -13.38
CA HIS A 50 1.96 7.50 -13.36
C HIS A 50 2.50 7.76 -14.78
N VAL A 51 3.60 8.50 -14.87
CA VAL A 51 4.32 8.68 -16.15
C VAL A 51 4.79 7.35 -16.71
N GLU A 52 4.88 7.24 -18.04
CA GLU A 52 5.17 5.99 -18.76
C GLU A 52 6.40 5.24 -18.23
N GLY A 53 7.49 5.94 -17.92
CA GLY A 53 8.70 5.32 -17.36
C GLY A 53 8.52 4.65 -15.99
N CYS A 54 7.40 4.86 -15.30
CA CYS A 54 7.08 4.13 -14.07
C CYS A 54 6.50 2.73 -14.35
N ALA A 55 5.80 2.55 -15.48
CA ALA A 55 4.99 1.37 -15.77
C ALA A 55 5.79 0.07 -15.67
N ASP A 56 7.04 0.06 -16.13
CA ASP A 56 7.88 -1.14 -16.01
C ASP A 56 8.69 -1.16 -14.71
N LYS A 57 9.26 -0.02 -14.31
CA LYS A 57 10.22 0.09 -13.21
C LYS A 57 9.61 -0.20 -11.83
N TYR A 58 8.35 0.14 -11.62
CA TYR A 58 7.68 0.00 -10.31
C TYR A 58 6.56 -1.05 -10.34
N SER A 59 6.51 -1.89 -11.38
CA SER A 59 5.47 -2.90 -11.55
C SER A 59 5.73 -4.16 -10.75
N PHE A 60 4.68 -4.62 -10.07
CA PHE A 60 4.64 -5.94 -9.46
C PHE A 60 4.80 -7.07 -10.47
N ASN A 61 4.32 -6.90 -11.71
CA ASN A 61 4.36 -7.96 -12.72
C ASN A 61 5.79 -8.28 -13.17
N TRP A 62 6.70 -7.31 -13.09
CA TRP A 62 8.10 -7.45 -13.47
C TRP A 62 9.04 -7.68 -12.28
N THR A 63 8.50 -7.79 -11.06
CA THR A 63 9.29 -7.95 -9.84
C THR A 63 9.26 -9.38 -9.36
N LYS A 64 10.43 -9.96 -9.10
CA LYS A 64 10.54 -11.34 -8.60
C LYS A 64 10.08 -11.43 -7.15
N ASN A 65 9.57 -12.59 -6.76
CA ASN A 65 9.24 -12.95 -5.38
C ASN A 65 8.11 -12.11 -4.72
N VAL A 66 7.22 -11.51 -5.53
CA VAL A 66 6.05 -10.75 -5.03
C VAL A 66 4.72 -11.45 -5.30
N GLY A 67 4.73 -12.64 -5.91
CA GLY A 67 3.52 -13.36 -6.30
C GLY A 67 2.58 -12.53 -7.20
N ARG A 68 1.29 -12.83 -7.18
CA ARG A 68 0.26 -12.05 -7.90
C ARG A 68 -0.27 -10.89 -7.04
N THR A 69 0.62 -10.16 -6.39
CA THR A 69 0.23 -9.04 -5.52
C THR A 69 -0.36 -7.88 -6.32
N CYS A 70 -1.47 -7.33 -5.83
CA CYS A 70 -2.10 -6.13 -6.39
C CYS A 70 -1.54 -4.83 -5.78
N GLY A 71 -1.36 -4.82 -4.46
CA GLY A 71 -0.94 -3.63 -3.69
C GLY A 71 -2.08 -2.67 -3.34
N GLU A 72 -3.25 -2.78 -4.00
CA GLU A 72 -4.37 -1.83 -3.87
C GLU A 72 -5.48 -2.30 -2.91
N ASN A 73 -5.51 -3.59 -2.56
CA ASN A 73 -6.68 -4.21 -1.92
C ASN A 73 -7.09 -3.57 -0.58
N VAL A 74 -6.16 -2.87 0.10
CA VAL A 74 -6.43 -2.14 1.34
C VAL A 74 -7.31 -0.90 1.13
N GLU A 75 -7.33 -0.34 -0.08
CA GLU A 75 -8.06 0.89 -0.42
C GLU A 75 -9.34 0.62 -1.22
N SER A 76 -9.39 -0.53 -1.90
CA SER A 76 -10.52 -0.92 -2.76
C SER A 76 -11.87 -0.98 -2.02
N ASN A 77 -11.86 -1.22 -0.71
CA ASN A 77 -13.06 -1.33 0.12
C ASN A 77 -13.57 0.02 0.66
N TRP A 78 -12.82 1.12 0.51
CA TRP A 78 -13.17 2.41 1.10
C TRP A 78 -14.51 2.93 0.60
N SER A 79 -14.83 2.71 -0.68
CA SER A 79 -16.13 3.07 -1.26
C SER A 79 -17.29 2.39 -0.53
N SER A 80 -17.15 1.10 -0.19
CA SER A 80 -18.14 0.35 0.58
C SER A 80 -18.21 0.80 2.04
N LEU A 81 -17.05 1.09 2.65
CA LEU A 81 -16.98 1.57 4.04
C LEU A 81 -17.62 2.94 4.24
N ASN A 82 -17.65 3.80 3.21
CA ASN A 82 -18.35 5.08 3.29
C ASN A 82 -19.86 4.91 3.60
N GLY A 83 -20.49 3.84 3.12
CA GLY A 83 -21.88 3.51 3.45
C GLY A 83 -22.09 3.13 4.92
N LEU A 84 -21.06 2.58 5.56
CA LEU A 84 -21.06 2.20 6.98
C LEU A 84 -20.80 3.39 7.91
N ALA A 85 -20.29 4.51 7.39
CA ALA A 85 -19.83 5.64 8.21
C ALA A 85 -20.92 6.20 9.12
N THR A 86 -22.16 6.28 8.65
CA THR A 86 -23.29 6.79 9.44
C THR A 86 -23.77 5.80 10.49
N SER A 87 -23.76 4.49 10.21
CA SER A 87 -24.23 3.47 11.14
C SER A 87 -23.28 3.25 12.31
N VAL A 88 -21.96 3.44 12.12
CA VAL A 88 -20.96 3.25 13.20
C VAL A 88 -20.65 4.53 13.98
N ARG A 89 -21.29 5.65 13.65
CA ARG A 89 -20.94 6.96 14.21
C ARG A 89 -21.20 7.05 15.72
N GLU A 90 -22.34 6.54 16.17
CA GLU A 90 -22.77 6.59 17.57
C GLU A 90 -22.32 5.36 18.38
N MET A 91 -21.62 4.42 17.75
CA MET A 91 -21.14 3.22 18.43
C MET A 91 -19.97 3.54 19.37
N GLY A 92 -19.93 2.87 20.53
CA GLY A 92 -18.78 2.91 21.42
C GLY A 92 -17.50 2.37 20.75
N PHE A 93 -16.33 2.75 21.26
CA PHE A 93 -15.03 2.49 20.63
C PHE A 93 -14.81 1.02 20.22
N GLY A 94 -15.09 0.07 21.13
CA GLY A 94 -14.95 -1.36 20.86
C GLY A 94 -15.89 -1.82 19.75
N ASN A 95 -17.20 -1.59 19.92
CA ASN A 95 -18.22 -1.96 18.94
C ASN A 95 -17.97 -1.34 17.56
N ARG A 96 -17.52 -0.08 17.52
CA ARG A 96 -17.17 0.60 16.26
C ARG A 96 -16.01 -0.11 15.54
N ARG A 97 -14.96 -0.47 16.28
CA ARG A 97 -13.80 -1.17 15.72
C ARG A 97 -14.20 -2.54 15.18
N ASP A 98 -15.00 -3.27 15.94
CA ASP A 98 -15.44 -4.61 15.56
C ASP A 98 -16.34 -4.57 14.32
N ALA A 99 -17.31 -3.64 14.27
CA ALA A 99 -18.20 -3.46 13.12
C ALA A 99 -17.44 -3.07 11.83
N ILE A 100 -16.46 -2.17 11.92
CA ILE A 100 -15.62 -1.82 10.76
C ILE A 100 -14.78 -3.03 10.33
N SER A 101 -14.18 -3.74 11.28
CA SER A 101 -13.34 -4.91 10.98
C SER A 101 -14.15 -6.03 10.32
N ASP A 102 -15.34 -6.31 10.81
CA ASP A 102 -16.26 -7.29 10.23
C ASP A 102 -16.66 -6.92 8.80
N ALA A 103 -17.00 -5.65 8.55
CA ALA A 103 -17.29 -5.17 7.19
C ALA A 103 -16.10 -5.31 6.25
N MET A 104 -14.88 -5.03 6.72
CA MET A 104 -13.65 -5.22 5.93
C MET A 104 -13.40 -6.72 5.63
N LEU A 105 -13.62 -7.60 6.60
CA LEU A 105 -13.49 -9.05 6.42
C LEU A 105 -14.53 -9.60 5.44
N HIS A 106 -15.78 -9.15 5.55
CA HIS A 106 -16.83 -9.49 4.60
C HIS A 106 -16.48 -9.04 3.17
N HIS A 107 -15.95 -7.82 3.00
CA HIS A 107 -15.47 -7.35 1.70
C HIS A 107 -14.34 -8.24 1.15
N ASN A 108 -13.37 -8.61 1.98
CA ASN A 108 -12.29 -9.53 1.59
C ASN A 108 -12.83 -10.90 1.17
N TRP A 109 -13.79 -11.46 1.92
CA TRP A 109 -14.44 -12.72 1.58
C TRP A 109 -15.15 -12.62 0.22
N TRP A 110 -16.02 -11.62 0.05
CA TRP A 110 -16.76 -11.40 -1.20
C TRP A 110 -15.85 -11.27 -2.42
N LYS A 111 -14.75 -10.51 -2.30
CA LYS A 111 -13.75 -10.39 -3.38
C LYS A 111 -13.11 -11.73 -3.69
N ASN A 112 -12.69 -12.48 -2.67
CA ASN A 112 -12.00 -13.75 -2.85
C ASN A 112 -12.90 -14.85 -3.42
N THR A 113 -14.18 -14.88 -3.05
CA THR A 113 -15.12 -15.90 -3.55
C THR A 113 -15.71 -15.54 -4.91
N ASN A 114 -16.03 -14.27 -5.16
CA ASN A 114 -16.79 -13.90 -6.36
C ASN A 114 -15.92 -13.39 -7.50
N GLU A 115 -14.73 -12.82 -7.22
CA GLU A 115 -13.81 -12.42 -8.31
C GLU A 115 -12.91 -13.56 -8.77
N SER A 116 -12.84 -14.67 -8.02
CA SER A 116 -12.14 -15.87 -8.45
C SER A 116 -12.93 -16.74 -9.43
N GLU A 117 -14.26 -16.58 -9.50
CA GLU A 117 -15.11 -17.30 -10.46
C GLU A 117 -14.95 -16.82 -11.92
N CYS A 118 -14.34 -15.66 -12.13
CA CYS A 118 -14.16 -15.03 -13.44
C CYS A 118 -12.71 -15.10 -13.97
N ILE A 119 -11.85 -15.97 -13.43
CA ILE A 119 -10.46 -16.18 -13.89
C ILE A 119 -10.30 -17.56 -14.53
#